data_AF-A0A2H0LM27-F1
#
_entry.id   AF-A0A2H0LM27-F1
#
_cell.length_a   1.000
_cell.length_b   1.000
_cell.length_c   1.000
_cell.angle_alpha   90.00
_cell.angle_beta   90.00
_cell.angle_gamma   90.00
#
_symmetry.space_group_name_H-M   'P 1'
#
loop_
_entity.id
_entity.type
_entity.pdbx_description
1 polymer ?
#
loop_
_entity_poly.entity_id
_entity_poly.type
_entity_poly.pdbx_seq_one_letter_code
_entity_poly.pdbx_strand_id
1 'polypeptide(L)'
;MITHSKRAYSGLALLTIALLLYVHTQIMIFQVSYNIQSKEKQLVELGDELKAHQYAVSQLHSLSYLEKRKEEANLKLVLPKTVKVIPIPMTKSVDHPIEAPAVVKRGIFSFVNFIKEAQAKTAQS
;
A
#
# COMPACT_ATOMS: atom_id res chain seq x y z
N MET A 1 47.59 26.84 22.18
CA MET A 1 46.24 26.92 22.80
C MET A 1 45.10 26.98 21.79
N ILE A 2 45.19 27.79 20.73
CA ILE A 2 44.09 28.04 19.76
C ILE A 2 43.60 26.77 19.02
N THR A 3 44.49 25.80 18.76
CA THR A 3 44.16 24.56 18.03
C THR A 3 43.28 23.60 18.82
N HIS A 4 43.38 23.57 20.15
CA HIS A 4 42.51 22.75 21.01
C HIS A 4 41.09 23.30 21.05
N SER A 5 40.95 24.62 21.09
CA SER A 5 39.66 25.32 21.03
C SER A 5 38.92 25.00 19.73
N LYS A 6 39.59 25.07 18.58
CA LYS A 6 39.01 24.73 17.27
C LYS A 6 38.49 23.29 17.19
N ARG A 7 39.23 22.33 17.77
CA ARG A 7 38.80 20.92 17.84
C ARG A 7 37.57 20.75 18.75
N ALA A 8 37.52 21.46 19.87
CA ALA A 8 36.37 21.44 20.76
C ALA A 8 35.11 21.99 20.07
N TYR A 9 35.20 23.13 19.37
CA TYR A 9 34.07 23.69 18.62
C TYR A 9 33.61 22.78 17.48
N SER A 10 34.55 22.15 16.75
CA SER A 10 34.20 21.17 15.72
C SER A 10 33.49 19.95 16.30
N GLY A 11 33.92 19.46 17.47
CA GLY A 11 33.25 18.35 18.16
C GLY A 11 31.84 18.74 18.61
N LEU A 12 31.67 19.96 19.13
CA LEU A 12 30.38 20.48 19.56
C LEU A 12 29.41 20.64 18.38
N ALA A 13 29.90 21.09 17.23
CA ALA A 13 29.12 21.19 15.99
C ALA A 13 28.70 19.82 15.45
N LEU A 14 29.60 18.83 15.47
CA LEU A 14 29.24 17.46 15.07
C LEU A 14 28.21 16.84 16.01
N LEU A 15 28.34 17.09 17.32
CA LEU A 15 27.42 16.58 18.32
C LEU A 15 26.01 17.19 18.18
N THR A 16 25.90 18.50 17.90
CA THR A 16 24.61 19.15 17.65
C THR A 16 23.96 18.65 16.35
N ILE A 17 24.74 18.45 15.28
CA ILE A 17 24.22 17.86 14.04
C ILE A 17 23.74 16.43 14.29
N ALA A 18 24.51 15.61 15.01
CA ALA A 18 24.13 14.24 15.34
C ALA A 18 22.84 14.19 16.18
N LEU A 19 22.70 15.10 17.15
CA LEU A 19 21.49 15.19 17.98
C LEU A 19 20.27 15.61 17.14
N LEU A 20 20.44 16.56 16.23
CA LEU A 20 19.37 16.99 15.33
C LEU A 20 18.91 15.85 14.42
N LEU A 21 19.86 15.11 13.83
CA LEU A 21 19.57 13.94 12.99
C LEU A 21 18.89 12.83 13.78
N TYR A 22 19.29 12.61 15.02
CA TYR A 22 18.68 11.62 15.90
C TYR A 22 17.21 11.93 16.16
N VAL A 23 16.90 13.16 16.58
CA VAL A 23 15.52 13.59 16.82
C VAL A 23 14.70 13.53 15.53
N HIS A 24 15.26 13.98 14.41
CA HIS A 24 14.58 13.92 13.12
C HIS A 24 14.22 12.47 12.72
N THR A 25 15.16 11.54 12.94
CA THR A 25 14.94 10.12 12.67
C THR A 25 13.86 9.53 13.57
N GLN A 26 13.84 9.88 14.85
CA GLN A 26 12.78 9.43 15.77
C GLN A 26 11.40 9.90 15.32
N ILE A 27 11.27 11.17 14.91
CA ILE A 27 10.00 11.73 14.43
C ILE A 27 9.56 11.00 13.14
N MET A 28 10.49 10.77 12.21
CA MET A 28 10.20 10.03 10.97
C MET A 28 9.72 8.60 11.25
N ILE A 29 10.38 7.88 12.16
CA ILE A 29 9.96 6.54 12.58
C ILE A 29 8.54 6.58 13.15
N PHE A 30 8.23 7.57 13.99
CA PHE A 30 6.90 7.71 14.55
C PHE A 30 5.82 7.99 13.48
N GLN A 31 6.12 8.87 12.53
CA GLN A 31 5.22 9.17 11.41
C GLN A 31 4.97 7.94 10.53
N VAL A 32 6.02 7.17 10.21
CA VAL A 32 5.91 5.94 9.43
C VAL A 32 5.08 4.91 10.18
N SER A 33 5.34 4.69 11.47
CA SER A 33 4.57 3.77 12.31
C SER A 33 3.09 4.14 12.37
N TYR A 34 2.77 5.43 12.51
CA TYR A 34 1.38 5.89 12.51
C TYR A 34 0.69 5.65 11.16
N ASN A 35 1.39 5.91 10.06
CA ASN A 35 0.86 5.67 8.72
C ASN A 35 0.61 4.18 8.48
N ILE A 36 1.54 3.30 8.89
CA ILE A 36 1.37 1.85 8.83
C ILE A 36 0.12 1.43 9.63
N GLN A 37 -0.01 1.90 10.87
CA GLN A 37 -1.16 1.57 11.71
C GLN A 37 -2.49 2.07 11.12
N SER A 38 -2.49 3.26 10.51
CA SER A 38 -3.66 3.78 9.80
C SER A 38 -4.04 2.91 8.61
N LYS A 39 -3.05 2.46 7.83
CA LYS A 39 -3.28 1.57 6.67
C LYS A 39 -3.75 0.18 7.09
N GLU A 40 -3.24 -0.35 8.19
CA GLU A 40 -3.69 -1.63 8.75
C GLU A 40 -5.17 -1.56 9.14
N LYS A 41 -5.61 -0.48 9.80
CA LYS A 41 -7.04 -0.28 10.12
C LYS A 41 -7.90 -0.21 8.86
N GLN A 42 -7.47 0.52 7.83
CA GLN A 42 -8.18 0.60 6.56
C GLN A 42 -8.29 -0.78 5.89
N LEU A 43 -7.24 -1.61 5.95
CA LEU A 43 -7.26 -2.96 5.39
C LEU A 43 -8.22 -3.89 6.15
N VAL A 44 -8.27 -3.78 7.48
CA VAL A 44 -9.21 -4.56 8.30
C VAL A 44 -10.65 -4.18 7.95
N GLU A 45 -10.96 -2.89 7.89
CA GLU A 45 -12.30 -2.38 7.55
C GLU A 45 -12.74 -2.86 6.15
N LEU A 46 -11.85 -2.73 5.16
CA LEU A 46 -12.13 -3.21 3.79
C LEU A 46 -12.30 -4.74 3.74
N GLY A 47 -11.54 -5.47 4.56
CA GLY A 47 -11.65 -6.92 4.69
C GLY A 47 -12.99 -7.36 5.28
N ASP A 48 -13.50 -6.62 6.27
CA ASP A 48 -14.80 -6.91 6.87
C ASP A 48 -15.96 -6.54 5.95
N GLU A 49 -15.84 -5.46 5.17
CA GLU A 49 -16.80 -5.11 4.12
C GLU A 49 -16.84 -6.18 3.02
N LEU A 50 -15.68 -6.67 2.56
CA LEU A 50 -15.60 -7.77 1.60
C LEU A 50 -16.24 -9.05 2.13
N LYS A 51 -16.00 -9.41 3.40
CA LYS A 51 -16.68 -10.55 4.02
C LYS A 51 -18.18 -10.34 4.05
N ALA A 52 -18.67 -9.17 4.45
CA ALA A 52 -20.10 -8.86 4.49
C ALA A 52 -20.76 -9.03 3.10
N HIS A 53 -20.11 -8.54 2.05
CA HIS A 53 -20.58 -8.74 0.68
C HIS A 53 -20.54 -10.20 0.24
N GLN A 54 -19.48 -10.94 0.57
CA GLN A 54 -19.41 -12.38 0.29
C GLN A 54 -20.52 -13.15 1.01
N TYR A 55 -20.82 -12.80 2.26
CA TYR A 55 -21.95 -13.38 2.99
C TYR A 55 -23.29 -13.05 2.33
N ALA A 56 -23.51 -11.80 1.90
CA ALA A 56 -24.73 -11.41 1.21
C ALA A 56 -24.91 -12.16 -0.12
N VAL A 57 -23.85 -12.27 -0.92
CA VAL A 57 -23.86 -13.05 -2.18
C VAL A 57 -24.09 -14.53 -1.91
N SER A 58 -23.46 -15.10 -0.88
CA SER A 58 -23.65 -16.49 -0.47
C SER A 58 -25.09 -16.76 -0.02
N GLN A 59 -25.71 -15.83 0.72
CA GLN A 59 -27.12 -15.93 1.09
C GLN A 59 -28.04 -15.83 -0.13
N LEU A 60 -27.74 -14.96 -1.10
CA LEU A 60 -28.49 -14.88 -2.36
C LEU A 60 -28.36 -16.16 -3.20
N HIS A 61 -27.22 -16.83 -3.13
CA HIS A 61 -26.97 -18.12 -3.78
C HIS A 61 -27.58 -19.31 -3.03
N SER A 62 -27.94 -19.13 -1.76
CA SER A 62 -28.54 -20.22 -0.98
C SER A 62 -29.93 -20.54 -1.51
N LEU A 63 -30.12 -21.79 -1.93
CA LEU A 63 -31.38 -22.31 -2.47
C LEU A 63 -32.57 -22.01 -1.53
N SER A 64 -32.31 -22.06 -0.23
CA SER A 64 -33.28 -21.81 0.83
C SER A 64 -33.78 -20.36 0.90
N TYR A 65 -32.94 -19.36 0.59
CA TYR A 65 -33.39 -17.97 0.47
C TYR A 65 -34.23 -17.74 -0.79
N LEU A 66 -33.84 -18.37 -1.90
CA LEU A 66 -34.61 -18.35 -3.15
C LEU A 66 -35.97 -19.05 -3.00
N GLU A 67 -36.03 -20.16 -2.27
CA GLU A 67 -37.27 -20.88 -1.95
C GLU A 67 -38.20 -20.04 -1.08
N LYS A 68 -37.69 -19.43 0.00
CA LYS A 68 -38.47 -18.48 0.82
C LYS A 68 -39.01 -17.32 0.00
N ARG A 69 -38.18 -16.70 -0.83
CA ARG A 69 -38.59 -15.56 -1.65
C ARG A 69 -39.58 -15.97 -2.75
N LYS A 70 -39.49 -17.20 -3.27
CA LYS A 70 -40.46 -17.80 -4.20
C LYS A 70 -41.82 -18.01 -3.52
N GLU A 71 -41.83 -18.50 -2.28
CA GLU A 71 -43.04 -18.65 -1.47
C GLU A 71 -43.68 -17.29 -1.14
N GLU A 72 -42.88 -16.30 -0.72
CA GLU A 72 -43.33 -14.93 -0.44
C GLU A 72 -43.90 -14.24 -1.69
N ALA A 73 -43.30 -14.45 -2.86
CA ALA A 73 -43.74 -13.85 -4.12
C ALA A 73 -44.93 -14.59 -4.77
N ASN A 74 -45.47 -15.65 -4.17
CA ASN A 74 -46.54 -16.50 -4.74
C ASN A 74 -46.27 -16.92 -6.20
N LEU A 75 -45.00 -17.09 -6.55
CA LEU A 75 -44.59 -17.44 -7.91
C LEU A 75 -44.80 -18.94 -8.12
N LYS A 76 -45.96 -19.31 -8.67
CA LYS A 76 -46.19 -20.62 -9.26
C LYS A 76 -45.28 -20.79 -10.47
N LEU A 77 -44.06 -21.25 -10.22
CA LEU A 77 -43.11 -21.68 -11.24
C LEU A 77 -43.66 -22.93 -11.93
N VAL A 78 -44.46 -22.72 -12.97
CA VAL A 78 -44.73 -23.73 -13.98
C VAL A 78 -43.46 -23.88 -14.79
N LEU A 79 -42.94 -25.11 -14.93
CA LEU A 79 -41.76 -25.36 -15.76
C LEU A 79 -42.03 -24.81 -17.17
N PRO A 80 -41.27 -23.80 -17.64
CA PRO A 80 -41.48 -23.27 -18.97
C PRO A 80 -41.06 -24.35 -19.99
N LYS A 81 -41.96 -24.67 -20.93
CA LYS A 81 -41.69 -25.64 -22.01
C LYS A 81 -40.52 -25.24 -22.92
N THR A 82 -40.05 -24.00 -22.84
CA THR A 82 -38.96 -23.48 -23.66
C THR A 82 -38.00 -22.65 -22.82
N VAL A 83 -36.79 -23.18 -22.63
CA VAL A 83 -35.65 -22.46 -22.04
C VAL A 83 -34.98 -21.67 -23.16
N LYS A 84 -35.06 -20.34 -23.12
CA LYS A 84 -34.24 -19.47 -23.98
C LYS A 84 -32.99 -19.09 -23.20
N VAL A 85 -31.89 -19.78 -23.49
CA VAL A 85 -30.56 -19.42 -22.98
C VAL A 85 -30.14 -18.14 -23.70
N ILE A 86 -30.06 -17.03 -22.97
CA ILE A 86 -29.52 -15.77 -23.47
C ILE A 86 -28.02 -15.81 -23.21
N PRO A 87 -27.16 -15.89 -24.24
CA PRO A 87 -25.72 -15.85 -24.04
C PRO A 87 -25.35 -14.45 -23.55
N ILE A 88 -24.84 -14.37 -22.32
CA ILE A 88 -24.27 -13.14 -21.79
C ILE A 88 -22.90 -12.98 -22.44
N PRO A 89 -22.65 -11.91 -23.22
CA PRO A 89 -21.32 -11.66 -23.74
C PRO A 89 -20.39 -11.40 -22.55
N MET A 90 -19.39 -12.28 -22.39
CA MET A 90 -18.27 -12.06 -21.48
C MET A 90 -17.63 -10.73 -21.85
N THR A 91 -17.94 -9.69 -21.07
CA THR A 91 -17.22 -8.42 -21.18
C THR A 91 -15.79 -8.74 -20.78
N LYS A 92 -14.87 -8.42 -21.69
CA LYS A 92 -13.43 -8.64 -21.57
C LYS A 92 -12.96 -8.39 -20.13
N SER A 93 -12.23 -9.35 -19.58
CA SER A 93 -11.41 -9.17 -18.39
C SER A 93 -10.71 -7.83 -18.52
N VAL A 94 -10.90 -6.97 -17.53
CA VAL A 94 -10.06 -5.79 -17.35
C VAL A 94 -8.70 -6.33 -16.91
N ASP A 95 -7.90 -6.76 -17.87
CA ASP A 95 -6.47 -7.00 -17.73
C ASP A 95 -5.82 -5.63 -17.61
N HIS A 96 -5.98 -5.00 -16.45
CA HIS A 96 -5.09 -3.94 -16.06
C HIS A 96 -4.05 -4.61 -15.17
N PRO A 97 -2.85 -4.91 -15.68
CA PRO A 97 -1.75 -5.28 -14.82
C PRO A 97 -1.62 -4.14 -13.80
N ILE A 98 -1.84 -4.48 -12.53
CA ILE A 98 -1.53 -3.59 -11.42
C ILE A 98 -0.02 -3.39 -11.49
N GLU A 99 0.41 -2.30 -12.14
CA GLU A 99 1.78 -1.86 -12.12
C GLU A 99 2.14 -1.66 -10.65
N ALA A 100 2.99 -2.54 -10.12
CA ALA A 100 3.57 -2.38 -8.81
C ALA A 100 4.22 -0.99 -8.77
N PRO A 101 3.96 -0.16 -7.73
CA PRO A 101 4.54 1.16 -7.65
C PRO A 101 6.05 1.01 -7.77
N ALA A 102 6.61 1.57 -8.85
CA ALA A 102 8.04 1.59 -9.08
C ALA A 102 8.68 2.08 -7.79
N VAL A 103 9.49 1.21 -7.17
CA VAL A 103 10.25 1.55 -5.97
C VAL A 103 11.20 2.66 -6.39
N VAL A 104 10.79 3.90 -6.15
CA VAL A 104 11.60 5.08 -6.36
C VAL A 104 12.72 5.01 -5.33
N LYS A 105 13.82 4.35 -5.67
CA LYS A 105 15.10 4.44 -4.96
C LYS A 105 15.69 5.85 -5.21
N ARG A 106 15.00 6.91 -4.79
CA ARG A 106 15.55 8.26 -4.72
C ARG A 106 16.15 8.47 -3.35
N GLY A 107 17.43 8.78 -3.30
CA GLY A 107 18.04 9.45 -2.14
C GLY A 107 19.48 9.04 -1.89
N ILE A 108 19.76 7.75 -1.71
CA ILE A 108 21.03 7.33 -1.12
C ILE A 108 22.11 7.04 -2.16
N PHE A 109 21.74 6.59 -3.37
CA PHE A 109 22.70 6.30 -4.44
C PHE A 109 23.31 7.54 -5.11
N SER A 110 22.71 8.73 -4.94
CA SER A 110 23.25 9.97 -5.51
C SER A 110 24.55 10.41 -4.83
N PHE A 111 24.67 10.20 -3.52
CA PHE A 111 25.88 10.57 -2.77
C PHE A 111 27.06 9.65 -3.11
N VAL A 112 26.80 8.36 -3.34
CA VAL A 112 27.85 7.40 -3.73
C VAL A 112 28.37 7.70 -5.13
N ASN A 113 27.49 8.10 -6.06
CA ASN A 113 27.91 8.53 -7.40
C ASN A 113 28.70 9.84 -7.36
N PHE A 114 28.32 10.80 -6.52
CA PHE A 114 29.06 12.06 -6.37
C PHE A 114 30.47 11.86 -5.80
N ILE A 115 30.64 10.95 -4.83
CA ILE A 115 31.96 10.62 -4.27
C ILE A 115 32.82 9.89 -5.31
N LYS A 116 32.24 8.98 -6.10
CA LYS A 116 32.96 8.31 -7.21
C LYS A 116 33.39 9.29 -8.29
N GLU A 117 32.53 10.24 -8.64
CA GLU A 117 32.80 11.26 -9.66
C GLU A 117 33.86 12.27 -9.17
N ALA A 118 33.83 12.62 -7.89
CA ALA A 118 34.86 13.44 -7.26
C ALA A 118 36.23 12.74 -7.19
N GLN A 119 36.26 11.42 -6.99
CA GLN A 119 37.52 10.63 -6.99
C GLN A 119 38.08 10.39 -8.40
N ALA A 120 37.23 10.27 -9.43
CA ALA A 120 37.69 10.11 -10.80
C ALA A 120 38.42 11.38 -11.32
N LYS A 121 37.98 12.56 -10.87
CA LYS A 121 38.55 13.84 -11.31
C LYS A 121 39.92 14.16 -10.71
N THR A 122 40.30 13.54 -9.59
CA THR A 122 41.62 13.71 -8.95
C THR A 122 42.70 12.76 -9.46
N ALA A 123 42.34 11.72 -10.23
CA ALA A 123 43.30 10.75 -10.78
C ALA A 123 43.81 11.11 -12.20
N GLN A 124 43.30 12.19 -12.80
CA GLN A 124 43.70 12.69 -14.13
C GLN A 124 44.52 13.99 -14.08
N SER A 125 45.09 14.35 -12.92
CA SER A 125 46.07 15.45 -12.79
C SER A 125 47.46 14.91 -12.50
#